data_AF-A0A7V0MLW1-F1
#
_entry.id   AF-A0A7V0MLW1-F1
#
_cell.length_a   1.000
_cell.length_b   1.000
_cell.length_c   1.000
_cell.angle_alpha   90.00
_cell.angle_beta   90.00
_cell.angle_gamma   90.00
#
_symmetry.space_group_name_H-M   'P 1'
#
loop_
_entity.id
_entity.type
_entity.pdbx_description
1 polymer ?
#
loop_
_entity_poly.entity_id
_entity_poly.type
_entity_poly.pdbx_seq_one_letter_code
_entity_poly.pdbx_strand_id
1 'polypeptide(L)' 'EYDFVDVTKNKEALSEMREVSGGARSIPVIVACGKVIIGFDQAMLGEGLECLK' A
#
# COMPACT_ATOMS: atom_id res chain seq x y z
N GLU A 1 -13.57 6.59 3.12
CA GLU A 1 -13.15 5.89 4.35
C GLU A 1 -11.82 5.21 4.07
N TYR A 2 -10.92 5.10 5.05
CA TYR A 2 -9.66 4.37 4.89
C TYR A 2 -9.44 3.48 6.11
N ASP A 3 -8.96 2.26 5.86
CA ASP A 3 -8.55 1.33 6.90
C ASP A 3 -7.02 1.34 7.02
N PHE A 4 -6.54 1.51 8.25
CA PHE A 4 -5.11 1.43 8.54
C PHE A 4 -4.77 0.06 9.09
N VAL A 5 -3.89 -0.66 8.40
CA VAL A 5 -3.38 -1.96 8.83
C VAL A 5 -1.99 -1.80 9.43
N ASP A 6 -1.87 -2.01 10.74
CA ASP A 6 -0.59 -2.04 11.44
C ASP A 6 0.13 -3.38 11.19
N VAL A 7 0.96 -3.41 10.14
CA VAL A 7 1.76 -4.59 9.74
C VAL A 7 2.74 -5.05 10.82
N THR A 8 3.07 -4.22 11.82
CA THR A 8 3.96 -4.65 12.91
C THR A 8 3.28 -5.66 13.84
N LYS A 9 1.94 -5.65 13.88
CA LYS A 9 1.12 -6.52 14.70
C LYS A 9 0.52 -7.69 13.92
N ASN A 10 0.54 -7.64 12.58
CA ASN A 10 0.06 -8.70 11.71
C ASN A 10 1.18 -9.22 10.81
N LYS A 11 1.68 -10.42 11.14
CA LYS A 11 2.80 -11.06 10.41
C LYS A 11 2.45 -11.43 8.97
N GLU A 12 1.20 -11.77 8.69
CA GLU A 12 0.75 -12.11 7.34
C GLU A 12 0.72 -10.87 6.46
N ALA A 13 0.11 -9.78 6.96
CA ALA A 13 0.13 -8.49 6.27
C ALA A 13 1.55 -7.95 6.06
N LEU A 14 2.46 -8.18 7.02
CA LEU A 14 3.88 -7.83 6.86
C LEU A 14 4.57 -8.65 5.76
N SER A 15 4.25 -9.95 5.65
CA SER A 15 4.80 -10.81 4.62
C SER A 15 4.35 -10.36 3.24
N GLU A 16 3.05 -10.13 3.07
CA GLU A 16 2.46 -9.65 1.82
C GLU A 16 3.01 -8.26 1.43
N MET A 17 3.04 -7.32 2.38
CA MET A 17 3.64 -6.00 2.16
C MET A 17 5.10 -6.11 1.69
N ARG A 18 5.91 -6.99 2.31
CA ARG A 18 7.32 -7.17 1.93
C ARG A 18 7.46 -7.82 0.56
N GLU A 19 6.58 -8.77 0.21
CA GLU A 19 6.60 -9.41 -1.10
C GLU A 19 6.30 -8.39 -2.20
N VAL A 20 5.25 -7.59 -2.03
CA VAL A 20 4.82 -6.60 -3.02
C VAL A 20 5.84 -5.46 -3.15
N SER A 21 6.47 -5.05 -2.04
CA SER A 21 7.47 -3.97 -2.03
C SER A 21 8.90 -4.40 -2.41
N GLY A 22 9.09 -5.62 -2.93
CA GLY A 22 10.41 -6.12 -3.34
C GLY A 22 11.38 -6.35 -2.18
N GLY A 23 10.85 -6.63 -0.99
CA GLY A 23 11.60 -6.91 0.24
C GLY A 23 11.73 -5.72 1.20
N ALA A 24 11.27 -4.52 0.80
CA ALA A 24 11.39 -3.31 1.59
C ALA A 24 10.47 -3.35 2.84
N ARG A 25 11.03 -3.03 4.01
CA ARG A 25 10.29 -3.08 5.28
C ARG A 25 9.71 -1.73 5.72
N SER A 26 10.14 -0.64 5.10
CA SER A 26 9.83 0.74 5.54
C SER A 26 9.04 1.55 4.53
N ILE A 27 8.66 0.96 3.39
CA ILE A 27 7.92 1.68 2.35
C ILE A 27 6.42 1.43 2.58
N PRO A 28 5.59 2.47 2.74
CA PRO A 28 4.15 2.29 2.90
C PRO A 28 3.56 1.64 1.64
N VAL A 29 2.65 0.70 1.81
CA VAL A 29 1.89 0.09 0.70
C VAL A 29 0.45 0.54 0.83
N ILE A 30 -0.09 1.10 -0.25
CA ILE A 30 -1.43 1.68 -0.31
C ILE A 30 -2.23 0.87 -1.31
N VAL A 31 -3.37 0.35 -0.89
CA VAL A 31 -4.29 -0.38 -1.78
C VAL A 31 -5.53 0.47 -1.97
N ALA A 32 -5.77 0.90 -3.20
CA ALA A 32 -6.92 1.70 -3.55
C ALA A 32 -7.39 1.34 -4.96
N CYS A 33 -8.70 1.32 -5.18
CA CYS A 33 -9.25 1.05 -6.52
C CYS A 33 -8.79 -0.28 -7.15
N GLY A 34 -8.44 -1.28 -6.33
CA GLY A 34 -7.84 -2.55 -6.79
C GLY A 34 -6.40 -2.44 -7.29
N LYS A 35 -5.77 -1.27 -7.18
CA LYS A 35 -4.36 -1.04 -7.49
C LYS A 35 -3.54 -1.07 -6.20
N VAL A 36 -2.33 -1.61 -6.29
CA VAL A 36 -1.35 -1.56 -5.22
C VAL A 36 -0.30 -0.52 -5.55
N ILE A 37 -0.13 0.45 -4.67
CA ILE A 37 0.78 1.59 -4.81
C ILE A 37 1.84 1.42 -3.74
N ILE A 38 3.10 1.34 -4.16
CA ILE A 38 4.24 1.16 -3.27
C ILE A 38 4.89 2.52 -3.08
N GLY A 39 4.92 2.98 -1.84
CA GLY A 39 5.46 4.29 -1.46
C GLY A 39 4.45 5.42 -1.64
N PHE A 40 4.98 6.63 -1.59
CA PHE A 40 4.21 7.88 -1.64
C PHE A 40 4.56 8.67 -2.90
N ASP A 41 4.49 8.01 -4.06
CA ASP A 41 4.66 8.69 -5.34
C ASP A 41 3.37 9.43 -5.72
N GLN A 42 3.44 10.76 -5.83
CA GLN A 42 2.26 11.60 -6.09
C GLN A 42 1.58 11.32 -7.43
N ALA A 43 2.34 10.95 -8.47
CA ALA A 43 1.76 10.63 -9.77
C ALA A 43 0.98 9.32 -9.70
N MET A 44 1.57 8.29 -9.09
CA MET A 44 0.90 6.99 -8.87
C MET A 44 -0.31 7.10 -7.96
N LEU A 45 -0.28 7.97 -6.95
CA LEU A 45 -1.44 8.25 -6.10
C LEU A 45 -2.56 8.94 -6.89
N GLY A 46 -2.23 9.91 -7.72
CA GLY A 46 -3.20 10.58 -8.59
C GLY A 46 -3.97 9.58 -9.46
N GLU A 47 -3.25 8.72 -10.18
CA GLU A 47 -3.83 7.67 -11.04
C GLU A 47 -4.50 6.53 -10.27
N GLY A 48 -4.00 6.23 -9.07
CA GLY A 48 -4.44 5.15 -8.21
C GLY A 48 -5.75 5.46 -7.48
N LEU A 49 -6.01 6.75 -7.23
CA LEU A 49 -7.17 7.23 -6.47
C LEU A 49 -8.28 7.79 -7.39
N GLU A 50 -8.14 7.74 -8.71
CA GLU A 50 -9.14 8.30 -9.62
C GLU A 50 -10.53 7.69 -9.48
N CYS A 51 -10.64 6.42 -9.04
CA CYS A 51 -11.94 5.79 -8.81
C CYS A 51 -12.66 6.31 -7.55
N LEU A 52 -11.96 7.07 -6.69
CA LEU A 52 -12.50 7.65 -5.46
C LEU A 52 -13.06 9.07 -5.67
N LYS A 53 -13.12 9.55 -6.93
CA LYS A 53 -13.75 10.82 -7.30
C LYS A 53 -15.27 10.78 -7.15
#